data_AF-A0A7V2HBB3-F1
#
_entry.id   AF-A0A7V2HBB3-F1
#
_cell.length_a   1.000
_cell.length_b   1.000
_cell.length_c   1.000
_cell.angle_alpha   90.00
_cell.angle_beta   90.00
_cell.angle_gamma   90.00
#
_symmetry.space_group_name_H-M   'P 1'
#
loop_
_entity.id
_entity.type
_entity.pdbx_description
1 polymer ?
#
loop_
_entity_poly.entity_id
_entity_poly.type
_entity_poly.pdbx_seq_one_letter_code
_entity_poly.pdbx_strand_id
1 'polypeptide(L)'
;MPDQQEQKPKQEGRPERSGDRGPRPGGDRPGGGHGDRRDRPGGDRGRFDGPPEIDLDKLLSDSLYLDNQAHAVVSRMRDMDSGTKSQLRRFYNAVRRACRAPETERQHEFVMLRARLAYTIARHSLRSMDSLEKLLLQVTRKNDSRGYERFRDLFEAIVAYNE
;
A
#
# COMPACT_ATOMS: atom_id res chain seq x y z
N MET A 1 12.97 39.74 -58.33
CA MET A 1 11.61 39.25 -58.05
C MET A 1 11.65 38.47 -56.74
N PRO A 2 11.12 39.04 -55.64
CA PRO A 2 11.06 38.44 -54.30
C PRO A 2 9.65 37.92 -53.94
N ASP A 3 9.56 36.84 -53.18
CA ASP A 3 8.36 36.40 -52.42
C ASP A 3 8.83 36.01 -51.00
N GLN A 4 8.64 36.88 -50.02
CA GLN A 4 7.50 36.92 -49.09
C GLN A 4 7.42 35.69 -48.17
N GLN A 5 7.91 35.85 -46.93
CA GLN A 5 7.45 35.07 -45.79
C GLN A 5 6.88 36.00 -44.72
N GLU A 6 5.65 35.67 -44.36
CA GLU A 6 4.68 36.40 -43.57
C GLU A 6 5.00 36.53 -42.07
N GLN A 7 4.49 37.64 -41.55
CA GLN A 7 4.50 38.13 -40.18
C GLN A 7 3.55 37.31 -39.29
N LYS A 8 3.97 37.01 -38.06
CA LYS A 8 3.06 36.58 -36.97
C LYS A 8 2.73 37.77 -36.06
N PRO A 9 1.45 37.98 -35.70
CA PRO A 9 1.00 39.19 -35.01
C PRO A 9 1.19 39.13 -33.48
N LYS A 10 1.47 40.31 -32.92
CA LYS A 10 1.31 40.69 -31.52
C LYS A 10 -0.16 40.61 -31.09
N GLN A 11 -0.42 40.15 -29.88
CA GLN A 11 -1.62 40.52 -29.12
C GLN A 11 -1.24 40.90 -27.69
N GLU A 12 -1.54 42.17 -27.37
CA GLU A 12 -1.58 42.78 -26.05
C GLU A 12 -2.89 42.41 -25.33
N GLY A 13 -2.92 42.45 -23.99
CA GLY A 13 -4.20 42.37 -23.28
C GLY A 13 -4.23 42.24 -21.75
N ARG A 14 -3.67 43.23 -21.02
CA ARG A 14 -4.18 43.84 -19.75
C ARG A 14 -4.40 42.99 -18.46
N PRO A 15 -4.59 43.61 -17.27
CA PRO A 15 -3.79 44.63 -16.59
C PRO A 15 -3.44 44.24 -15.12
N GLU A 16 -2.57 45.04 -14.50
CA GLU A 16 -2.17 45.00 -13.10
C GLU A 16 -3.35 45.16 -12.13
N ARG A 17 -3.35 44.39 -11.03
CA ARG A 17 -4.17 44.68 -9.86
C ARG A 17 -3.31 44.70 -8.61
N SER A 18 -2.88 45.91 -8.26
CA SER A 18 -2.40 46.29 -6.94
C SER A 18 -3.36 45.78 -5.86
N GLY A 19 -2.87 44.88 -5.02
CA GLY A 19 -3.53 44.37 -3.83
C GLY A 19 -2.81 44.87 -2.59
N ASP A 20 -3.18 46.08 -2.18
CA ASP A 20 -2.91 46.73 -0.91
C ASP A 20 -3.04 45.75 0.28
N ARG A 21 -1.91 45.38 0.91
CA ARG A 21 -1.90 44.71 2.22
C ARG A 21 -1.56 45.75 3.27
N GLY A 22 -2.58 46.47 3.72
CA GLY A 22 -2.48 47.29 4.93
C GLY A 22 -2.17 46.45 6.19
N PRO A 23 -1.46 47.00 7.18
CA PRO A 23 -1.20 46.35 8.47
C PRO A 23 -2.42 46.52 9.40
N ARG A 24 -2.93 45.43 9.99
CA ARG A 24 -3.92 45.49 11.06
C ARG A 24 -3.25 45.35 12.45
N PRO A 25 -3.44 46.30 13.37
CA PRO A 25 -3.00 46.21 14.76
C PRO A 25 -4.11 45.68 15.69
N GLY A 26 -3.72 45.05 16.80
CA GLY A 26 -4.54 44.75 18.00
C GLY A 26 -5.56 43.62 17.81
N GLY A 27 -5.67 42.59 18.65
CA GLY A 27 -5.53 42.55 20.10
C GLY A 27 -6.93 42.37 20.69
N ASP A 28 -7.27 41.18 21.19
CA ASP A 28 -8.20 40.92 22.29
C ASP A 28 -8.47 39.40 22.42
N ARG A 29 -7.87 38.79 23.45
CA ARG A 29 -8.07 37.39 23.83
C ARG A 29 -8.54 37.39 25.28
N PRO A 30 -9.79 37.03 25.59
CA PRO A 30 -10.18 36.72 26.96
C PRO A 30 -9.85 35.25 27.27
N GLY A 31 -9.20 35.05 28.40
CA GLY A 31 -8.82 33.75 28.92
C GLY A 31 -9.98 32.93 29.49
N GLY A 32 -9.71 31.65 29.67
CA GLY A 32 -10.50 30.71 30.45
C GLY A 32 -9.65 29.49 30.74
N GLY A 33 -9.01 29.47 31.90
CA GLY A 33 -8.22 28.33 32.37
C GLY A 33 -9.07 27.26 33.05
N HIS A 34 -8.58 26.03 33.08
CA HIS A 34 -8.77 25.11 34.22
C HIS A 34 -7.94 23.83 34.07
N GLY A 35 -7.28 23.41 35.15
CA GLY A 35 -7.25 22.00 35.54
C GLY A 35 -6.09 21.12 35.07
N ASP A 36 -5.01 21.11 35.86
CA ASP A 36 -4.40 19.92 36.46
C ASP A 36 -4.93 18.53 36.04
N ARG A 37 -4.03 17.67 35.53
CA ARG A 37 -3.89 16.24 35.92
C ARG A 37 -2.75 15.58 35.14
N ARG A 38 -1.60 15.45 35.81
CA ARG A 38 -0.67 14.35 35.53
C ARG A 38 -1.28 13.08 36.11
N ASP A 39 -1.52 12.06 35.29
CA ASP A 39 -1.42 10.63 35.66
C ASP A 39 -1.58 9.74 34.41
N ARG A 40 -0.63 8.80 34.26
CA ARG A 40 -0.54 7.69 33.28
C ARG A 40 -1.66 6.65 33.57
N PRO A 41 -1.88 5.51 32.85
CA PRO A 41 -1.21 4.92 31.69
C PRO A 41 -2.18 4.33 30.61
N GLY A 42 -1.61 3.75 29.55
CA GLY A 42 -2.18 2.83 28.55
C GLY A 42 -3.70 2.59 28.46
N GLY A 43 -4.23 2.73 27.24
CA GLY A 43 -5.53 2.19 26.89
C GLY A 43 -5.85 2.46 25.42
N ASP A 44 -5.86 1.38 24.63
CA ASP A 44 -6.64 1.32 23.39
C ASP A 44 -6.18 2.19 22.21
N ARG A 45 -4.96 1.97 21.71
CA ARG A 45 -4.81 1.92 20.24
C ARG A 45 -5.59 0.69 19.82
N GLY A 46 -6.86 0.95 19.50
CA GLY A 46 -7.84 -0.04 19.06
C GLY A 46 -7.14 -1.15 18.33
N ARG A 47 -7.22 -2.32 18.95
CA ARG A 47 -7.06 -3.62 18.32
C ARG A 47 -7.78 -3.54 16.99
N PHE A 48 -7.05 -3.15 15.94
CA PHE A 48 -7.55 -3.14 14.58
C PHE A 48 -7.70 -4.62 14.28
N ASP A 49 -8.91 -5.10 14.55
CA ASP A 49 -9.38 -6.45 14.29
C ASP A 49 -9.45 -6.56 12.77
N GLY A 50 -8.26 -6.59 12.18
CA GLY A 50 -8.05 -6.79 10.77
C GLY A 50 -8.47 -8.21 10.42
N PRO A 51 -8.56 -8.51 9.12
CA PRO A 51 -8.83 -9.86 8.65
C PRO A 51 -7.96 -10.88 9.40
N PRO A 52 -8.48 -12.08 9.71
CA PRO A 52 -7.75 -13.08 10.49
C PRO A 52 -6.35 -13.24 9.91
N GLU A 53 -5.36 -13.10 10.79
CA GLU A 53 -3.96 -13.16 10.37
C GLU A 53 -3.67 -14.56 9.85
N ILE A 54 -3.08 -14.63 8.67
CA ILE A 54 -2.66 -15.90 8.10
C ILE A 54 -1.43 -16.34 8.91
N ASP A 55 -1.52 -17.55 9.48
CA ASP A 55 -0.47 -18.13 10.30
C ASP A 55 0.57 -18.81 9.40
N LEU A 56 1.81 -18.29 9.42
CA LEU A 56 2.89 -18.82 8.61
C LEU A 56 3.27 -20.27 8.98
N ASP A 57 3.23 -20.64 10.25
CA ASP A 57 3.62 -21.99 10.68
C ASP A 57 2.59 -23.04 10.24
N LYS A 58 1.31 -22.67 10.26
CA LYS A 58 0.23 -23.49 9.70
C LYS A 58 0.32 -23.59 8.18
N LEU A 59 0.64 -22.50 7.48
CA LEU A 59 0.88 -22.55 6.03
C LEU A 59 2.06 -23.47 5.65
N LEU A 60 3.08 -23.53 6.48
CA LEU A 60 4.25 -24.38 6.25
C LEU A 60 3.94 -25.87 6.43
N SER A 61 3.03 -26.20 7.34
CA SER A 61 2.74 -27.58 7.78
C SER A 61 1.50 -28.19 7.14
N ASP A 62 0.49 -27.38 6.77
CA ASP A 62 -0.81 -27.85 6.30
C ASP A 62 -1.17 -27.25 4.93
N SER A 63 -1.15 -28.11 3.91
CA SER A 63 -1.54 -27.74 2.54
C SER A 63 -3.02 -27.40 2.40
N LEU A 64 -3.90 -28.04 3.20
CA LEU A 64 -5.33 -27.74 3.19
C LEU A 64 -5.61 -26.38 3.82
N TYR A 65 -4.84 -26.01 4.86
CA TYR A 65 -4.90 -24.66 5.41
C TYR A 65 -4.53 -23.60 4.36
N LEU A 66 -3.46 -23.82 3.58
CA LEU A 66 -3.06 -22.92 2.48
C LEU A 66 -4.18 -22.72 1.46
N ASP A 67 -4.79 -23.82 1.03
CA ASP A 67 -5.87 -23.80 0.05
C ASP A 67 -7.10 -23.01 0.56
N ASN A 68 -7.52 -23.30 1.80
CA ASN A 68 -8.61 -22.59 2.45
C ASN A 68 -8.31 -21.09 2.61
N GLN A 69 -7.07 -20.71 2.92
CA GLN A 69 -6.68 -19.30 3.00
C GLN A 69 -6.71 -18.63 1.62
N ALA A 70 -6.26 -19.30 0.56
CA ALA A 70 -6.35 -18.79 -0.79
C ALA A 70 -7.81 -18.52 -1.18
N HIS A 71 -8.71 -19.48 -0.95
CA HIS A 71 -10.15 -19.31 -1.18
C HIS A 71 -10.74 -18.16 -0.34
N ALA A 72 -10.36 -18.04 0.93
CA ALA A 72 -10.85 -16.98 1.80
C ALA A 72 -10.40 -15.59 1.32
N VAL A 73 -9.15 -15.45 0.87
CA VAL A 73 -8.63 -14.20 0.29
C VAL A 73 -9.39 -13.86 -0.99
N VAL A 74 -9.54 -14.82 -1.91
CA VAL A 74 -10.24 -14.61 -3.20
C VAL A 74 -11.70 -14.24 -2.99
N SER A 75 -12.37 -14.86 -2.02
CA SER A 75 -13.77 -14.56 -1.68
C SER A 75 -13.94 -13.09 -1.25
N ARG A 76 -12.97 -12.53 -0.52
CA ARG A 76 -12.95 -11.10 -0.14
C ARG A 76 -12.58 -10.17 -1.30
N MET A 77 -12.06 -10.71 -2.38
CA MET A 77 -11.62 -9.98 -3.58
C MET A 77 -12.64 -10.04 -4.73
N ARG A 78 -13.78 -10.70 -4.55
CA ARG A 78 -14.75 -10.96 -5.62
C ARG A 78 -15.26 -9.70 -6.32
N ASP A 79 -15.40 -8.60 -5.59
CA ASP A 79 -15.90 -7.31 -6.11
C ASP A 79 -14.79 -6.37 -6.59
N MET A 80 -13.59 -6.90 -6.81
CA MET A 80 -12.42 -6.12 -7.20
C MET A 80 -12.37 -5.83 -8.71
N ASP A 81 -12.17 -4.56 -9.05
CA ASP A 81 -12.08 -4.09 -10.43
C ASP A 81 -10.95 -4.76 -11.24
N SER A 82 -11.13 -4.85 -12.56
CA SER A 82 -10.19 -5.46 -13.51
C SER A 82 -8.77 -4.85 -13.47
N GLY A 83 -8.68 -3.53 -13.23
CA GLY A 83 -7.42 -2.82 -13.07
C GLY A 83 -6.61 -3.32 -11.86
N THR A 84 -7.31 -3.65 -10.78
CA THR A 84 -6.71 -4.15 -9.55
C THR A 84 -6.30 -5.61 -9.67
N LYS A 85 -7.11 -6.45 -10.34
CA LYS A 85 -6.71 -7.83 -10.70
C LYS A 85 -5.41 -7.85 -11.50
N SER A 86 -5.21 -6.85 -12.37
CA SER A 86 -3.97 -6.67 -13.12
C SER A 86 -2.77 -6.29 -12.24
N GLN A 87 -2.96 -5.51 -11.18
CA GLN A 87 -1.90 -5.22 -10.21
C GLN A 87 -1.50 -6.47 -9.41
N LEU A 88 -2.48 -7.29 -9.01
CA LEU A 88 -2.22 -8.54 -8.31
C LEU A 88 -1.39 -9.51 -9.16
N ARG A 89 -1.74 -9.66 -10.44
CA ARG A 89 -0.94 -10.45 -11.40
C ARG A 89 0.49 -9.92 -11.56
N ARG A 90 0.66 -8.61 -11.65
CA ARG A 90 2.00 -7.98 -11.69
C ARG A 90 2.80 -8.24 -10.42
N PHE A 91 2.14 -8.21 -9.26
CA PHE A 91 2.75 -8.50 -7.98
C PHE A 91 3.17 -9.97 -7.88
N TYR A 92 2.32 -10.91 -8.29
CA TYR A 92 2.65 -12.34 -8.35
C TYR A 92 3.90 -12.61 -9.19
N ASN A 93 4.00 -12.00 -10.38
CA ASN A 93 5.19 -12.12 -11.22
C ASN A 93 6.45 -11.57 -10.53
N ALA A 94 6.33 -10.56 -9.67
CA ALA A 94 7.44 -10.06 -8.87
C ALA A 94 7.83 -11.03 -7.74
N VAL A 95 6.86 -11.63 -7.05
CA VAL A 95 7.09 -12.69 -6.04
C VAL A 95 7.80 -13.88 -6.67
N ARG A 96 7.34 -14.37 -7.82
CA ARG A 96 7.96 -15.49 -8.56
C ARG A 96 9.41 -15.21 -8.93
N ARG A 97 9.74 -13.96 -9.28
CA ARG A 97 11.13 -13.54 -9.54
C ARG A 97 11.96 -13.50 -8.27
N ALA A 98 11.44 -12.95 -7.18
CA ALA A 98 12.14 -12.90 -5.89
C ALA A 98 12.46 -14.29 -5.33
N CYS A 99 11.59 -15.29 -5.52
CA CYS A 99 11.88 -16.68 -5.13
C CYS A 99 13.06 -17.29 -5.89
N ARG A 100 13.33 -16.82 -7.12
CA ARG A 100 14.46 -17.28 -7.95
C ARG A 100 15.76 -16.54 -7.63
N ALA A 101 15.71 -15.48 -6.83
CA ALA A 101 16.90 -14.76 -6.42
C ALA A 101 17.82 -15.66 -5.56
N PRO A 102 19.14 -15.39 -5.58
CA PRO A 102 20.08 -16.02 -4.67
C PRO A 102 19.61 -15.91 -3.22
N GLU A 103 19.91 -16.92 -2.41
CA GLU A 103 19.46 -16.97 -1.01
C GLU A 103 19.91 -15.74 -0.20
N THR A 104 21.11 -15.22 -0.48
CA THR A 104 21.68 -14.03 0.15
C THR A 104 20.90 -12.74 -0.14
N GLU A 105 20.20 -12.67 -1.28
CA GLU A 105 19.46 -11.48 -1.73
C GLU A 105 17.95 -11.64 -1.54
N ARG A 106 17.48 -12.88 -1.37
CA ARG A 106 16.05 -13.21 -1.29
C ARG A 106 15.32 -12.44 -0.20
N GLN A 107 15.93 -12.30 0.98
CA GLN A 107 15.33 -11.51 2.06
C GLN A 107 15.13 -10.04 1.65
N HIS A 108 16.15 -9.43 1.04
CA HIS A 108 16.10 -8.06 0.57
C HIS A 108 15.00 -7.87 -0.48
N GLU A 109 14.94 -8.76 -1.48
CA GLU A 109 13.90 -8.74 -2.52
C GLU A 109 12.50 -8.81 -1.92
N PHE A 110 12.26 -9.69 -0.95
CA PHE A 110 10.97 -9.79 -0.27
C PHE A 110 10.63 -8.56 0.60
N VAL A 111 11.62 -7.91 1.21
CA VAL A 111 11.43 -6.63 1.92
C VAL A 111 11.01 -5.53 0.93
N MET A 112 11.61 -5.48 -0.26
CA MET A 112 11.22 -4.54 -1.32
C MET A 112 9.81 -4.85 -1.84
N LEU A 113 9.45 -6.12 -2.01
CA LEU A 113 8.08 -6.52 -2.36
C LEU A 113 7.06 -6.07 -1.31
N ARG A 114 7.39 -6.13 -0.02
CA ARG A 114 6.51 -5.65 1.04
C ARG A 114 6.19 -4.16 0.90
N ALA A 115 7.21 -3.33 0.67
CA ALA A 115 7.02 -1.90 0.46
C ALA A 115 6.13 -1.63 -0.77
N ARG A 116 6.33 -2.38 -1.85
CA ARG A 116 5.50 -2.28 -3.07
C ARG A 116 4.05 -2.69 -2.81
N LEU A 117 3.83 -3.78 -2.07
CA LEU A 117 2.48 -4.24 -1.72
C LEU A 117 1.75 -3.20 -0.87
N ALA A 118 2.40 -2.69 0.17
CA ALA A 118 1.83 -1.66 1.04
C ALA A 118 1.44 -0.40 0.25
N TYR A 119 2.33 0.06 -0.66
CA TYR A 119 2.03 1.17 -1.56
C TYR A 119 0.80 0.87 -2.45
N THR A 120 0.71 -0.31 -3.03
CA THR A 120 -0.43 -0.71 -3.87
C THR A 120 -1.74 -0.76 -3.07
N ILE A 121 -1.70 -1.34 -1.86
CA ILE A 121 -2.85 -1.41 -0.95
C ILE A 121 -3.36 0.00 -0.65
N ALA A 122 -2.47 0.91 -0.26
CA ALA A 122 -2.81 2.29 0.05
C ALA A 122 -3.34 3.05 -1.18
N ARG A 123 -2.70 2.88 -2.34
CA ARG A 123 -3.03 3.59 -3.59
C ARG A 123 -4.38 3.19 -4.17
N HIS A 124 -4.76 1.91 -4.01
CA HIS A 124 -5.94 1.31 -4.65
C HIS A 124 -7.01 0.87 -3.64
N SER A 125 -6.88 1.22 -2.37
CA SER A 125 -7.82 0.86 -1.28
C SER A 125 -8.06 -0.65 -1.14
N LEU A 126 -7.01 -1.46 -1.27
CA LEU A 126 -7.10 -2.93 -1.28
C LEU A 126 -7.09 -3.55 0.11
N ARG A 127 -8.01 -3.15 0.98
CA ARG A 127 -8.05 -3.60 2.37
C ARG A 127 -8.16 -5.13 2.53
N SER A 128 -8.75 -5.83 1.54
CA SER A 128 -8.81 -7.29 1.51
C SER A 128 -7.43 -7.98 1.42
N MET A 129 -6.39 -7.23 1.07
CA MET A 129 -5.00 -7.69 0.94
C MET A 129 -4.16 -7.45 2.19
N ASP A 130 -4.68 -6.78 3.23
CA ASP A 130 -3.94 -6.47 4.46
C ASP A 130 -3.40 -7.76 5.12
N SER A 131 -4.12 -8.89 4.99
CA SER A 131 -3.66 -10.19 5.49
C SER A 131 -2.40 -10.71 4.78
N LEU A 132 -2.24 -10.41 3.49
CA LEU A 132 -1.06 -10.80 2.71
C LEU A 132 0.15 -9.92 3.02
N GLU A 133 -0.06 -8.63 3.29
CA GLU A 133 1.01 -7.75 3.77
C GLU A 133 1.56 -8.23 5.12
N LYS A 134 0.66 -8.56 6.06
CA LYS A 134 1.02 -9.11 7.37
C LYS A 134 1.75 -10.45 7.24
N LEU A 135 1.29 -11.33 6.37
CA LEU A 135 1.97 -12.60 6.11
C LEU A 135 3.38 -12.37 5.54
N LEU A 136 3.52 -11.44 4.60
CA LEU A 136 4.82 -11.09 4.02
C LEU A 136 5.80 -10.52 5.06
N LEU A 137 5.28 -9.79 6.06
CA LEU A 137 6.05 -9.38 7.24
C LEU A 137 6.51 -10.59 8.08
N GLN A 138 5.64 -11.57 8.32
CA GLN A 138 6.03 -12.80 9.05
C GLN A 138 7.13 -13.57 8.29
N VAL A 139 6.96 -13.75 6.98
CA VAL A 139 7.91 -14.45 6.11
C VAL A 139 9.29 -13.78 6.11
N THR A 140 9.32 -12.45 5.98
CA THR A 140 10.58 -11.67 6.00
C THR A 140 11.26 -11.62 7.37
N ARG A 141 10.48 -11.68 8.46
CA ARG A 141 11.01 -11.76 9.83
C ARG A 141 11.61 -13.13 10.15
N LYS A 142 10.93 -14.21 9.73
CA LYS A 142 11.41 -15.58 9.94
C LYS A 142 12.64 -15.89 9.09
N ASN A 143 12.72 -15.28 7.89
CA ASN A 143 13.83 -15.43 6.96
C ASN A 143 14.18 -16.90 6.65
N ASP A 144 13.14 -17.69 6.38
CA ASP A 144 13.24 -19.12 6.07
C ASP A 144 12.92 -19.34 4.60
N SER A 145 13.77 -20.10 3.90
CA SER A 145 13.59 -20.47 2.49
C SER A 145 12.22 -21.10 2.23
N ARG A 146 11.76 -21.97 3.13
CA ARG A 146 10.44 -22.61 3.03
C ARG A 146 9.30 -21.60 3.16
N GLY A 147 9.48 -20.57 3.98
CA GLY A 147 8.51 -19.49 4.14
C GLY A 147 8.32 -18.69 2.85
N TYR A 148 9.42 -18.40 2.15
CA TYR A 148 9.37 -17.71 0.85
C TYR A 148 8.66 -18.54 -0.22
N GLU A 149 8.92 -19.84 -0.27
CA GLU A 149 8.26 -20.76 -1.20
C GLU A 149 6.77 -20.90 -0.89
N ARG A 150 6.40 -21.06 0.38
CA ARG A 150 4.99 -21.18 0.76
C ARG A 150 4.19 -19.91 0.54
N PHE A 151 4.82 -18.75 0.71
CA PHE A 151 4.19 -17.49 0.31
C PHE A 151 3.91 -17.45 -1.19
N ARG A 152 4.86 -17.94 -2.02
CA ARG A 152 4.66 -18.06 -3.47
C ARG A 152 3.50 -19.00 -3.80
N ASP A 153 3.46 -20.17 -3.18
CA ASP A 153 2.43 -21.19 -3.42
C ASP A 153 1.03 -20.64 -3.08
N LEU A 154 0.89 -19.94 -1.94
CA LEU A 154 -0.36 -19.28 -1.57
C LEU A 154 -0.78 -18.23 -2.62
N PHE A 155 0.16 -17.40 -3.08
CA PHE A 155 -0.13 -16.38 -4.09
C PHE A 155 -0.50 -17.01 -5.45
N GLU A 156 0.13 -18.12 -5.81
CA GLU A 156 -0.17 -18.89 -7.02
C GLU A 156 -1.61 -19.44 -6.96
N ALA A 157 -2.03 -20.01 -5.82
CA ALA A 157 -3.40 -20.46 -5.60
C ALA A 157 -4.41 -19.31 -5.68
N ILE A 158 -4.11 -18.15 -5.08
CA ILE A 158 -4.98 -16.97 -5.14
C ILE A 158 -5.19 -16.49 -6.59
N VAL A 159 -4.13 -16.48 -7.39
CA VAL A 159 -4.22 -16.11 -8.81
C VAL A 159 -5.07 -17.14 -9.56
N ALA A 160 -4.83 -18.44 -9.34
CA ALA A 160 -5.54 -19.52 -10.01
C ALA A 160 -7.06 -19.50 -9.73
N TYR A 161 -7.47 -19.20 -8.49
CA TYR A 161 -8.90 -19.10 -8.13
C TYR A 161 -9.59 -17.81 -8.57
N ASN A 162 -8.85 -16.81 -9.04
CA ASN A 162 -9.38 -15.52 -9.49
C ASN A 162 -9.31 -15.34 -11.02
N GLU A 163 -8.85 -16.35 -11.77
CA GLU A 163 -9.06 -16.44 -13.23
C GLU A 163 -10.52 -16.74 -13.55
#